data_AF-A0A2Z6P5H5-F1
#
_entry.id   AF-A0A2Z6P5H5-F1
#
_cell.length_a   1.000
_cell.length_b   1.000
_cell.length_c   1.000
_cell.angle_alpha   90.00
_cell.angle_beta   90.00
_cell.angle_gamma   90.00
#
_symmetry.space_group_name_H-M   'P 1'
#
loop_
_entity.id
_entity.type
_entity.pdbx_description
1 polymer ?
#
loop_
_entity_poly.entity_id
_entity_poly.type
_entity_poly.pdbx_seq_one_letter_code
_entity_poly.pdbx_strand_id
1 'polypeptide(L)'
;DMDSFDADTNGNGNGNGKEESLPPPPPVVPSDVVPLKAEEVIAAPLEPVKKKNTRHPIARRGLGSKGNKIPLLTNHFNVNIGNNDGFFFQYSVSFAYEDGRPVEGKGVGRKIMDRVQETYASDLNGKEFAYDGEKSLFTIGSLPQNKLEFEIVLEDVTSNRNTGNRSPDANGDNESDKKRVRRPYHAKTFKVEISFATKVPMYAIASALRGQETENFQEAVRVLDIILRQHAAKQGCLLVRQNFFHNDPKNFADVGGGVLGCRGFHSSFRATQSGLSLNIDVSTTMIIQPGPVVDFLISNQNVRDPFSLDWTKAKRTLKNLRVKTHPSNQEFKICGLSDVPCKELTFTLKKRDGDGTEEMTVLDYFTNVRKIDLRYSADLPCINVGRPKRPTYFPIELCELVSLQRYTKALSTLQRASLVEKSRQKPQERMRILSDALKTSNYGAEPLLQSCGVSISTSFTQVEGRVLPAPRLKFGNGEEFSPRNGRWNFNNKPTKIEKWAVANFSARCDVRGLIRDVIRIGGMKGIMIDQPFDVFEENPQFRRAPPMVRVEKMFEDIQSKLPGAPQFLL
;
A
#
# COMPACT_ATOMS: atom_id res chain seq x y z
N ASP A 1 -2.74 7.17 -18.63
CA ASP A 1 -2.85 5.74 -18.93
C ASP A 1 -2.71 4.92 -17.67
N MET A 2 -3.86 4.46 -17.21
CA MET A 2 -4.06 3.55 -16.09
C MET A 2 -3.95 2.11 -16.59
N ASP A 3 -3.26 1.30 -15.79
CA ASP A 3 -3.51 -0.11 -15.46
C ASP A 3 -3.81 -1.13 -16.57
N SER A 4 -2.81 -1.99 -16.82
CA SER A 4 -3.02 -3.41 -17.12
C SER A 4 -2.62 -4.23 -15.88
N PHE A 5 -3.61 -4.68 -15.11
CA PHE A 5 -3.44 -5.74 -14.12
C PHE A 5 -4.02 -7.02 -14.71
N ASP A 6 -3.14 -7.94 -15.08
CA ASP A 6 -3.52 -9.30 -15.46
C ASP A 6 -4.08 -10.05 -14.23
N ALA A 7 -5.21 -10.72 -14.45
CA ALA A 7 -5.90 -11.50 -13.45
C ALA A 7 -5.48 -12.98 -13.58
N ASP A 8 -4.71 -13.47 -12.60
CA ASP A 8 -4.51 -14.91 -12.42
C ASP A 8 -5.80 -15.54 -11.86
N THR A 9 -6.45 -16.34 -12.69
CA THR A 9 -7.49 -17.29 -12.33
C THR A 9 -6.90 -18.46 -11.56
N ASN A 10 -7.22 -18.59 -10.27
CA ASN A 10 -7.10 -19.87 -9.55
C ASN A 10 -8.42 -20.17 -8.84
N GLY A 11 -9.20 -21.06 -9.46
CA GLY A 11 -10.37 -21.69 -8.86
C GLY A 11 -9.94 -22.77 -7.88
N ASN A 12 -10.47 -22.72 -6.67
CA ASN A 12 -10.24 -23.72 -5.63
C ASN A 12 -11.46 -24.68 -5.60
N GLY A 13 -11.29 -25.88 -6.14
CA GLY A 13 -12.23 -26.99 -6.01
C GLY A 13 -11.77 -27.95 -4.90
N ASN A 14 -12.72 -28.38 -4.07
CA ASN A 14 -12.52 -29.33 -2.96
C ASN A 14 -11.82 -30.63 -3.40
N GLY A 15 -10.76 -31.00 -2.68
CA GLY A 15 -10.09 -32.29 -2.83
C GLY A 15 -10.74 -33.39 -1.99
N ASN A 16 -11.07 -34.51 -2.66
CA ASN A 16 -11.07 -35.85 -2.08
C ASN A 16 -9.79 -36.55 -2.53
N GLY A 17 -9.14 -37.27 -1.62
CA GLY A 17 -7.74 -37.68 -1.72
C GLY A 17 -7.38 -38.68 -2.83
N LYS A 18 -6.14 -38.54 -3.30
CA LYS A 18 -5.23 -39.59 -3.78
C LYS A 18 -3.79 -39.03 -3.69
N GLU A 19 -2.86 -39.83 -3.19
CA GLU A 19 -1.43 -39.51 -3.10
C GLU A 19 -0.83 -39.28 -4.50
N GLU A 20 -0.12 -38.17 -4.69
CA GLU A 20 0.75 -37.95 -5.86
C GLU A 20 2.22 -37.98 -5.41
N SER A 21 2.97 -38.90 -5.99
CA SER A 21 4.41 -39.13 -5.80
C SER A 21 5.25 -37.98 -6.36
N LEU A 22 6.30 -37.59 -5.62
CA LEU A 22 7.30 -36.61 -6.05
C LEU A 22 8.04 -37.06 -7.34
N PRO A 23 8.45 -36.12 -8.22
CA PRO A 23 9.29 -36.46 -9.38
C PRO A 23 10.70 -36.89 -8.94
N PRO A 24 11.39 -37.75 -9.72
CA PRO A 24 12.71 -38.27 -9.35
C PRO A 24 13.79 -37.17 -9.41
N PRO A 25 14.86 -37.29 -8.61
CA PRO A 25 15.97 -36.34 -8.63
C PRO A 25 16.76 -36.42 -9.95
N PRO A 26 17.41 -35.32 -10.37
CA PRO A 26 18.22 -35.29 -11.59
C PRO A 26 19.45 -36.23 -11.48
N PRO A 27 19.94 -36.75 -12.60
CA PRO A 27 21.04 -37.71 -12.61
C PRO A 27 22.34 -37.10 -12.09
N VAL A 28 23.11 -37.90 -11.35
CA VAL A 28 24.44 -37.55 -10.83
C VAL A 28 25.41 -37.38 -12.01
N VAL A 29 26.10 -36.24 -12.07
CA VAL A 29 27.13 -35.96 -13.08
C VAL A 29 28.30 -36.95 -12.87
N PRO A 30 28.78 -37.66 -13.90
CA PRO A 30 29.92 -38.57 -13.78
C PRO A 30 31.19 -37.86 -13.27
N SER A 31 32.05 -38.58 -12.55
CA SER A 31 33.27 -38.07 -11.90
C SER A 31 34.29 -37.42 -12.82
N ASP A 32 34.12 -37.54 -14.14
CA ASP A 32 35.14 -37.19 -15.13
C ASP A 32 34.82 -35.89 -15.90
N VAL A 33 33.83 -35.12 -15.44
CA VAL A 33 33.49 -33.82 -16.03
C VAL A 33 34.23 -32.70 -15.30
N VAL A 34 35.35 -32.25 -15.88
CA VAL A 34 36.08 -31.06 -15.43
C VAL A 34 35.39 -29.80 -15.99
N PRO A 35 34.91 -28.86 -15.15
CA PRO A 35 34.32 -27.61 -15.63
C PRO A 35 35.39 -26.72 -16.28
N LEU A 36 35.21 -26.40 -17.55
CA LEU A 36 36.10 -25.51 -18.30
C LEU A 36 36.04 -24.07 -17.73
N LYS A 37 37.17 -23.58 -17.23
CA LYS A 37 37.42 -22.16 -16.96
C LYS A 37 37.61 -21.42 -18.29
N ALA A 38 36.88 -20.33 -18.48
CA ALA A 38 37.02 -19.48 -19.65
C ALA A 38 37.90 -18.26 -19.31
N GLU A 39 39.14 -18.26 -19.79
CA GLU A 39 39.92 -17.05 -20.06
C GLU A 39 40.47 -17.12 -21.49
N GLU A 40 40.19 -16.03 -22.21
CA GLU A 40 40.82 -15.43 -23.39
C GLU A 40 41.48 -16.32 -24.46
N VAL A 41 41.02 -16.18 -25.72
CA VAL A 41 41.85 -15.88 -26.91
C VAL A 41 41.01 -16.00 -28.21
N ILE A 42 40.89 -14.85 -28.90
CA ILE A 42 40.90 -14.60 -30.35
C ILE A 42 39.77 -15.17 -31.26
N ALA A 43 38.93 -14.22 -31.68
CA ALA A 43 38.31 -13.99 -33.00
C ALA A 43 37.87 -15.18 -33.87
N ALA A 44 36.56 -15.42 -33.87
CA ALA A 44 35.78 -15.88 -35.02
C ALA A 44 34.53 -14.98 -35.19
N PRO A 45 33.96 -14.84 -36.40
CA PRO A 45 32.97 -13.81 -36.69
C PRO A 45 31.70 -14.05 -35.87
N LEU A 46 31.35 -13.08 -35.04
CA LEU A 46 30.09 -13.06 -34.32
C LEU A 46 28.95 -13.18 -35.33
N GLU A 47 28.16 -14.25 -35.24
CA GLU A 47 26.77 -14.19 -35.67
C GLU A 47 26.14 -12.91 -35.10
N PRO A 48 25.30 -12.18 -35.85
CA PRO A 48 24.77 -10.93 -35.38
C PRO A 48 23.91 -11.20 -34.15
N VAL A 49 24.51 -10.95 -32.98
CA VAL A 49 23.79 -10.74 -31.72
C VAL A 49 22.64 -9.82 -32.09
N LYS A 50 21.40 -10.33 -32.02
CA LYS A 50 20.21 -9.52 -32.22
C LYS A 50 20.34 -8.34 -31.25
N LYS A 51 20.80 -7.20 -31.77
CA LYS A 51 20.90 -5.95 -31.01
C LYS A 51 19.54 -5.80 -30.35
N LYS A 52 19.50 -5.84 -29.02
CA LYS A 52 18.33 -5.34 -28.28
C LYS A 52 18.07 -3.97 -28.86
N ASN A 53 17.00 -3.81 -29.64
CA ASN A 53 16.67 -2.56 -30.28
C ASN A 53 16.63 -1.50 -29.19
N THR A 54 17.69 -0.71 -29.11
CA THR A 54 17.85 0.33 -28.12
C THR A 54 16.91 1.42 -28.61
N ARG A 55 15.69 1.41 -28.09
CA ARG A 55 14.70 2.42 -28.44
C ARG A 55 15.18 3.72 -27.79
N HIS A 56 15.78 4.60 -28.61
CA HIS A 56 16.14 5.92 -28.16
C HIS A 56 14.89 6.80 -28.06
N PRO A 57 14.77 7.63 -27.02
CA PRO A 57 13.73 8.65 -26.97
C PRO A 57 13.76 9.51 -28.22
N ILE A 58 12.62 9.68 -28.89
CA ILE A 58 12.51 10.57 -30.06
C ILE A 58 12.20 11.98 -29.54
N ALA A 59 13.02 12.96 -29.94
CA ALA A 59 12.77 14.37 -29.66
C ALA A 59 11.40 14.80 -30.23
N ARG A 60 10.66 15.61 -29.46
CA ARG A 60 9.37 16.15 -29.89
C ARG A 60 9.56 17.02 -31.13
N ARG A 61 8.93 16.65 -32.26
CA ARG A 61 9.05 17.34 -33.55
C ARG A 61 8.39 18.73 -33.60
N GLY A 62 7.49 19.04 -32.67
CA GLY A 62 6.76 20.30 -32.63
C GLY A 62 5.50 20.23 -31.75
N LEU A 63 4.67 21.27 -31.83
CA LEU A 63 3.39 21.37 -31.11
C LEU A 63 2.22 21.12 -32.07
N GLY A 64 1.14 20.51 -31.57
CA GLY A 64 -0.08 20.27 -32.36
C GLY A 64 -0.87 21.57 -32.60
N SER A 65 -1.41 21.72 -33.81
CA SER A 65 -2.14 22.94 -34.22
C SER A 65 -3.66 22.76 -34.32
N LYS A 66 -4.16 21.54 -34.54
CA LYS A 66 -5.58 21.22 -34.77
C LYS A 66 -6.45 21.39 -33.51
N GLY A 67 -7.74 21.65 -33.71
CA GLY A 67 -8.73 21.77 -32.63
C GLY A 67 -8.85 23.20 -32.07
N ASN A 68 -9.91 23.41 -31.28
CA ASN A 68 -10.21 24.71 -30.68
C ASN A 68 -9.40 24.91 -29.40
N LYS A 69 -8.76 26.07 -29.26
CA LYS A 69 -7.99 26.43 -28.06
C LYS A 69 -8.91 26.60 -26.85
N ILE A 70 -8.44 26.17 -25.68
CA ILE A 70 -9.15 26.33 -24.40
C ILE A 70 -8.14 26.53 -23.26
N PRO A 71 -8.32 27.51 -22.36
CA PRO A 71 -7.49 27.64 -21.16
C PRO A 71 -7.81 26.50 -20.18
N LEU A 72 -6.79 25.85 -19.65
CA LEU A 72 -6.91 24.79 -18.65
C LEU A 72 -6.05 25.11 -17.43
N LEU A 73 -6.52 24.71 -16.25
CA LEU A 73 -5.71 24.67 -15.04
C LEU A 73 -5.24 23.24 -14.81
N THR A 74 -4.00 23.11 -14.37
CA THR A 74 -3.37 21.83 -14.04
C THR A 74 -3.06 21.80 -12.55
N ASN A 75 -2.98 20.61 -11.97
CA ASN A 75 -2.54 20.39 -10.58
C ASN A 75 -1.02 20.51 -10.40
N HIS A 76 -0.40 21.34 -11.24
CA HIS A 76 1.01 21.68 -11.25
C HIS A 76 1.17 23.09 -10.71
N PHE A 77 2.17 23.28 -9.86
CA PHE A 77 2.57 24.56 -9.32
C PHE A 77 3.98 24.86 -9.83
N ASN A 78 4.19 26.04 -10.42
CA ASN A 78 5.50 26.42 -10.95
C ASN A 78 6.54 26.51 -9.84
N VAL A 79 7.75 26.04 -10.11
CA VAL A 79 8.87 26.05 -9.17
C VAL A 79 10.05 26.78 -9.80
N ASN A 80 10.61 27.73 -9.06
CA ASN A 80 11.86 28.39 -9.42
C ASN A 80 12.99 27.90 -8.51
N ILE A 81 14.21 27.78 -9.04
CA ILE A 81 15.42 27.44 -8.30
C ILE A 81 16.40 28.60 -8.47
N GLY A 82 16.60 29.37 -7.40
CA GLY A 82 17.49 30.52 -7.39
C GLY A 82 18.98 30.16 -7.30
N ASN A 83 19.33 28.99 -6.77
CA ASN A 83 20.72 28.56 -6.58
C ASN A 83 21.03 27.32 -7.44
N ASN A 84 21.66 27.54 -8.61
CA ASN A 84 21.99 26.46 -9.54
C ASN A 84 23.45 25.98 -9.44
N ASP A 85 24.33 26.75 -8.81
CA ASP A 85 25.78 26.46 -8.78
C ASP A 85 26.21 25.56 -7.60
N GLY A 86 25.23 25.05 -6.86
CA GLY A 86 25.43 24.18 -5.70
C GLY A 86 25.49 22.68 -6.03
N PHE A 87 25.78 21.91 -4.99
CA PHE A 87 25.73 20.45 -5.01
C PHE A 87 24.90 19.96 -3.84
N PHE A 88 24.11 18.92 -4.07
CA PHE A 88 23.64 18.06 -2.99
C PHE A 88 24.77 17.11 -2.62
N PHE A 89 25.10 17.03 -1.34
CA PHE A 89 26.11 16.11 -0.84
C PHE A 89 25.39 14.85 -0.36
N GLN A 90 25.71 13.71 -0.99
CA GLN A 90 25.12 12.42 -0.65
C GLN A 90 26.01 11.67 0.33
N TYR A 91 25.39 11.10 1.35
CA TYR A 91 26.01 10.27 2.38
C TYR A 91 25.28 8.92 2.45
N SER A 92 26.05 7.86 2.69
CA SER A 92 25.53 6.56 3.09
C SER A 92 25.33 6.54 4.61
N VAL A 93 24.18 6.06 5.06
CA VAL A 93 23.85 5.90 6.47
C VAL A 93 23.67 4.42 6.79
N SER A 94 24.31 3.96 7.86
CA SER A 94 24.11 2.63 8.39
C SER A 94 23.89 2.66 9.90
N PHE A 95 23.07 1.75 10.38
CA PHE A 95 22.75 1.59 11.80
C PHE A 95 23.12 0.20 12.26
N ALA A 96 23.84 0.11 13.37
CA ALA A 96 24.14 -1.12 14.07
C ALA A 96 23.66 -1.04 15.52
N TYR A 97 23.30 -2.18 16.09
CA TYR A 97 23.13 -2.32 17.53
C TYR A 97 24.50 -2.33 18.22
N GLU A 98 24.50 -2.20 19.54
CA GLU A 98 25.72 -2.28 20.37
C GLU A 98 26.51 -3.58 20.14
N ASP A 99 25.82 -4.69 19.81
CA ASP A 99 26.40 -6.00 19.48
C ASP A 99 26.96 -6.10 18.04
N GLY A 100 27.01 -4.97 17.31
CA GLY A 100 27.53 -4.87 15.94
C GLY A 100 26.57 -5.37 14.85
N ARG A 101 25.38 -5.88 15.20
CA ARG A 101 24.43 -6.37 14.19
C ARG A 101 23.70 -5.23 13.51
N PRO A 102 23.43 -5.30 12.20
CA PRO A 102 22.68 -4.27 11.50
C PRO A 102 21.24 -4.14 12.02
N VAL A 103 20.72 -2.92 12.04
CA VAL A 103 19.32 -2.67 12.42
C VAL A 103 18.41 -3.00 11.25
N GLU A 104 17.74 -4.14 11.34
CA GLU A 104 16.73 -4.57 10.37
C GLU A 104 15.34 -4.06 10.81
N GLY A 105 14.90 -2.92 10.26
CA GLY A 105 13.57 -2.39 10.56
C GLY A 105 13.23 -1.11 9.80
N LYS A 106 12.19 -1.17 8.94
CA LYS A 106 11.65 0.01 8.27
C LYS A 106 11.05 0.97 9.29
N GLY A 107 11.50 2.23 9.27
CA GLY A 107 10.94 3.35 10.06
C GLY A 107 11.71 3.73 11.33
N VAL A 108 12.51 2.83 11.92
CA VAL A 108 13.32 3.16 13.11
C VAL A 108 14.45 4.14 12.77
N GLY A 109 15.05 4.01 11.58
CA GLY A 109 16.15 4.87 11.15
C GLY A 109 15.80 6.37 11.16
N ARG A 110 14.55 6.76 10.87
CA ARG A 110 14.14 8.17 10.94
C ARG A 110 14.20 8.70 12.36
N LYS A 111 13.65 7.95 13.34
CA LYS A 111 13.72 8.31 14.76
C LYS A 111 15.17 8.39 15.27
N ILE A 112 16.03 7.47 14.83
CA ILE A 112 17.46 7.51 15.16
C ILE A 112 18.07 8.80 14.62
N MET A 113 17.87 9.09 13.33
CA MET A 113 18.43 10.28 12.69
C MET A 113 17.89 11.59 13.28
N ASP A 114 16.60 11.65 13.64
CA ASP A 114 16.02 12.82 14.33
C ASP A 114 16.77 13.06 15.65
N ARG A 115 17.06 11.99 16.42
CA ARG A 115 17.86 12.10 17.64
C ARG A 115 19.34 12.45 17.38
N VAL A 116 19.92 12.02 16.25
CA VAL A 116 21.26 12.48 15.84
C VAL A 116 21.25 13.98 15.61
N GLN A 117 20.25 14.51 14.90
CA GLN A 117 20.12 15.96 14.67
C GLN A 117 19.94 16.72 15.99
N GLU A 118 19.12 16.21 16.91
CA GLU A 118 18.88 16.83 18.22
C GLU A 118 20.13 16.86 19.12
N THR A 119 20.87 15.75 19.19
CA THR A 119 21.99 15.58 20.12
C THR A 119 23.31 16.11 19.57
N TYR A 120 23.57 15.91 18.27
CA TYR A 120 24.87 16.13 17.63
C TYR A 120 24.83 17.22 16.54
N ALA A 121 23.90 18.19 16.65
CA ALA A 121 23.79 19.31 15.72
C ALA A 121 25.12 20.04 15.50
N SER A 122 25.90 20.22 16.56
CA SER A 122 27.21 20.90 16.52
C SER A 122 28.24 20.12 15.69
N ASP A 123 28.28 18.79 15.84
CA ASP A 123 29.16 17.90 15.07
C ASP A 123 28.78 17.84 13.59
N LEU A 124 27.50 18.09 13.29
CA LEU A 124 26.98 18.28 11.93
C LEU A 124 27.18 19.73 11.42
N ASN A 125 27.84 20.60 12.19
CA ASN A 125 28.02 22.02 11.92
C ASN A 125 26.70 22.77 11.66
N GLY A 126 25.67 22.43 12.44
CA GLY A 126 24.34 23.02 12.37
C GLY A 126 23.58 22.73 11.07
N LYS A 127 24.03 21.77 10.25
CA LYS A 127 23.40 21.48 8.96
C LYS A 127 22.13 20.66 9.13
N GLU A 128 21.10 21.07 8.40
CA GLU A 128 19.93 20.23 8.18
C GLU A 128 20.23 19.15 7.14
N PHE A 129 19.47 18.06 7.18
CA PHE A 129 19.59 16.96 6.22
C PHE A 129 18.24 16.36 5.85
N ALA A 130 18.19 15.75 4.66
CA ALA A 130 17.07 14.94 4.21
C ALA A 130 17.49 13.48 4.13
N TYR A 131 16.83 12.62 4.90
CA TYR A 131 17.10 11.20 4.96
C TYR A 131 16.01 10.42 4.22
N ASP A 132 16.40 9.48 3.35
CA ASP A 132 15.46 8.69 2.53
C ASP A 132 14.66 7.66 3.34
N GLY A 133 15.09 7.38 4.58
CA GLY A 133 14.47 6.42 5.49
C GLY A 133 15.09 5.03 5.42
N GLU A 134 16.11 4.83 4.59
CA GLU A 134 16.81 3.56 4.39
C GLU A 134 18.33 3.69 4.55
N LYS A 135 19.02 4.32 3.60
CA LYS A 135 20.49 4.31 3.54
C LYS A 135 21.12 5.58 2.97
N SER A 136 20.33 6.53 2.48
CA SER A 136 20.85 7.72 1.82
C SER A 136 20.42 8.97 2.56
N LEU A 137 21.39 9.84 2.83
CA LEU A 137 21.20 11.14 3.46
C LEU A 137 21.78 12.23 2.57
N PHE A 138 21.09 13.36 2.50
CA PHE A 138 21.46 14.49 1.64
C PHE A 138 21.55 15.78 2.44
N THR A 139 22.59 16.58 2.19
CA THR A 139 22.77 17.91 2.78
C THR A 139 23.06 18.96 1.72
N ILE A 140 22.89 20.23 2.09
CA ILE A 140 23.38 21.37 1.33
C ILE A 140 24.73 21.80 1.90
N GLY A 141 25.79 21.63 1.12
CA GLY A 141 27.18 21.76 1.58
C GLY A 141 27.70 20.53 2.35
N SER A 142 29.02 20.34 2.39
CA SER A 142 29.67 19.19 3.02
C SER A 142 29.60 19.19 4.55
N LEU A 143 29.30 18.05 5.17
CA LEU A 143 29.55 17.81 6.59
C LEU A 143 31.05 18.00 6.94
N PRO A 144 31.39 18.26 8.21
CA PRO A 144 32.78 18.55 8.61
C PRO A 144 33.79 17.44 8.31
N GLN A 145 33.33 16.19 8.30
CA GLN A 145 34.15 15.02 8.01
C GLN A 145 33.47 14.13 6.97
N ASN A 146 34.28 13.36 6.24
CA ASN A 146 33.79 12.36 5.29
C ASN A 146 33.18 11.14 5.97
N LYS A 147 33.52 10.89 7.24
CA LYS A 147 32.99 9.79 8.03
C LYS A 147 32.68 10.32 9.43
N LEU A 148 31.46 10.11 9.89
CA LEU A 148 30.99 10.49 11.22
C LEU A 148 30.36 9.27 11.88
N GLU A 149 30.66 9.06 13.16
CA GLU A 149 30.13 7.97 13.96
C GLU A 149 29.48 8.53 15.22
N PHE A 150 28.27 8.08 15.52
CA PHE A 150 27.49 8.53 16.67
C PHE A 150 26.93 7.35 17.45
N GLU A 151 26.75 7.54 18.76
CA GLU A 151 26.04 6.60 19.61
C GLU A 151 24.75 7.23 20.12
N ILE A 152 23.62 6.65 19.72
CA ILE A 152 22.29 7.16 20.04
C ILE A 152 21.57 6.20 20.94
N VAL A 153 21.10 6.70 22.08
CA VAL A 153 20.22 5.95 22.97
C VAL A 153 18.78 6.34 22.66
N LEU A 154 17.96 5.36 22.26
CA LEU A 154 16.51 5.53 22.13
C LEU A 154 15.79 4.75 23.23
N GLU A 155 14.94 5.45 23.96
CA GLU A 155 13.95 4.86 24.85
C GLU A 155 12.75 4.38 24.00
N ASP A 156 12.20 3.20 24.30
CA ASP A 156 11.00 2.61 23.66
C ASP A 156 11.09 2.21 22.16
N VAL A 157 12.15 1.48 21.76
CA VAL A 157 12.18 0.83 20.42
C VAL A 157 11.61 -0.60 20.46
N THR A 158 10.37 -0.76 20.00
CA THR A 158 9.74 -2.08 19.79
C THR A 158 10.46 -2.85 18.68
N SER A 159 11.02 -4.01 19.02
CA SER A 159 11.75 -4.85 18.05
C SER A 159 10.80 -5.66 17.17
N ASN A 160 11.01 -5.62 15.85
CA ASN A 160 10.19 -6.30 14.85
C ASN A 160 10.57 -7.78 14.61
N ARG A 161 11.38 -8.40 15.48
CA ARG A 161 11.93 -9.75 15.22
C ARG A 161 10.85 -10.83 15.30
N ASN A 162 10.42 -11.32 14.14
CA ASN A 162 10.06 -12.73 13.95
C ASN A 162 11.37 -13.48 13.69
N THR A 163 11.81 -14.34 14.61
CA THR A 163 12.86 -15.32 14.33
C THR A 163 12.25 -16.71 14.32
N GLY A 164 12.41 -17.38 13.19
CA GLY A 164 12.14 -18.80 13.00
C GLY A 164 13.16 -19.68 13.69
N ASN A 165 12.83 -20.97 13.65
CA ASN A 165 13.46 -22.15 14.22
C ASN A 165 14.95 -22.05 14.55
N ARG A 166 15.25 -22.28 15.82
CA ARG A 166 16.46 -23.00 16.22
C ARG A 166 16.10 -23.91 17.39
N SER A 167 16.21 -25.21 17.18
CA SER A 167 16.06 -26.26 18.19
C SER A 167 17.16 -26.17 19.27
N PRO A 168 16.94 -26.75 20.45
CA PRO A 168 17.73 -26.50 21.65
C PRO A 168 18.88 -27.50 21.80
N ASP A 169 20.05 -27.02 22.17
CA ASP A 169 21.04 -27.85 22.87
C ASP A 169 21.24 -27.30 24.28
N ALA A 170 21.29 -28.26 25.21
CA ALA A 170 21.30 -28.10 26.65
C ALA A 170 22.73 -27.98 27.21
N ASN A 171 22.77 -27.50 28.47
CA ASN A 171 23.84 -27.53 29.47
C ASN A 171 24.87 -26.39 29.49
N GLY A 172 25.07 -25.83 30.69
CA GLY A 172 26.34 -25.22 31.09
C GLY A 172 26.25 -23.94 31.93
N ASP A 173 25.98 -24.11 33.23
CA ASP A 173 26.48 -23.37 34.41
C ASP A 173 26.35 -21.85 34.64
N ASN A 174 26.00 -21.58 35.90
CA ASN A 174 25.97 -20.30 36.60
C ASN A 174 27.39 -19.82 36.95
N GLU A 175 27.66 -18.52 36.81
CA GLU A 175 28.41 -17.81 37.85
C GLU A 175 28.12 -16.29 37.88
N SER A 176 27.61 -15.89 39.05
CA SER A 176 27.85 -14.67 39.83
C SER A 176 27.80 -13.26 39.20
N ASP A 177 26.76 -12.54 39.64
CA ASP A 177 26.82 -11.23 40.29
C ASP A 177 27.56 -10.05 39.62
N LYS A 178 26.78 -9.22 38.92
CA LYS A 178 26.93 -7.75 39.01
C LYS A 178 25.61 -7.08 39.36
N LYS A 179 25.39 -6.91 40.68
CA LYS A 179 24.42 -5.98 41.26
C LYS A 179 24.79 -4.54 40.93
N ARG A 180 24.06 -3.91 40.02
CA ARG A 180 23.43 -2.58 40.19
C ARG A 180 22.76 -2.19 38.88
N VAL A 181 21.49 -1.79 38.99
CA VAL A 181 20.89 -0.54 38.51
C VAL A 181 19.40 -0.79 38.24
N ARG A 182 18.58 0.08 38.83
CA ARG A 182 17.13 0.23 38.62
C ARG A 182 16.73 -0.14 37.19
N ARG A 183 15.68 -0.96 37.01
CA ARG A 183 15.10 -1.30 35.69
C ARG A 183 15.05 -0.04 34.83
N PRO A 184 15.84 0.09 33.75
CA PRO A 184 15.60 1.13 32.79
C PRO A 184 14.47 0.62 31.91
N TYR A 185 13.44 1.45 31.75
CA TYR A 185 12.77 1.64 30.47
C TYR A 185 13.75 1.29 29.34
N HIS A 186 13.41 0.34 28.46
CA HIS A 186 14.39 -0.34 27.58
C HIS A 186 15.02 0.61 26.56
N ALA A 187 15.96 1.43 27.04
CA ALA A 187 16.88 2.25 26.30
C ALA A 187 17.78 1.31 25.49
N LYS A 188 17.85 1.52 24.19
CA LYS A 188 18.76 0.80 23.30
C LYS A 188 19.74 1.78 22.71
N THR A 189 21.02 1.44 22.82
CA THR A 189 22.11 2.12 22.12
C THR A 189 22.18 1.64 20.68
N PHE A 190 22.32 2.60 19.77
CA PHE A 190 22.49 2.40 18.34
C PHE A 190 23.77 3.11 17.91
N LYS A 191 24.61 2.40 17.17
CA LYS A 191 25.75 2.97 16.48
C LYS A 191 25.29 3.45 15.10
N VAL A 192 25.51 4.72 14.81
CA VAL A 192 25.15 5.36 13.55
C VAL A 192 26.44 5.74 12.84
N GLU A 193 26.59 5.29 11.60
CA GLU A 193 27.69 5.72 10.74
C GLU A 193 27.13 6.51 9.56
N ILE A 194 27.68 7.69 9.32
CA ILE A 194 27.39 8.55 8.16
C ILE A 194 28.69 8.71 7.36
N SER A 195 28.70 8.21 6.13
CA SER A 195 29.89 8.17 5.27
C SER A 195 29.63 8.85 3.93
N PHE A 196 30.47 9.80 3.52
CA PHE A 196 30.35 10.54 2.27
C PHE A 196 30.39 9.60 1.07
N ALA A 197 29.45 9.78 0.13
CA ALA A 197 29.33 8.96 -1.06
C ALA A 197 29.69 9.74 -2.33
N THR A 198 28.96 10.82 -2.64
CA THR A 198 29.17 11.59 -3.88
C THR A 198 28.52 12.98 -3.81
N LYS A 199 28.74 13.79 -4.85
CA LYS A 199 28.08 15.08 -5.06
C LYS A 199 27.11 14.99 -6.24
N VAL A 200 25.89 15.46 -6.06
CA VAL A 200 24.88 15.57 -7.12
C VAL A 200 24.75 17.04 -7.52
N PRO A 201 25.12 17.43 -8.75
CA PRO A 201 25.10 18.82 -9.18
C PRO A 201 23.67 19.36 -9.32
N MET A 202 23.37 20.50 -8.70
CA MET A 202 22.05 21.15 -8.82
C MET A 202 21.82 21.72 -10.22
N TYR A 203 22.88 22.20 -10.89
CA TYR A 203 22.79 22.72 -12.26
C TYR A 203 22.21 21.70 -13.25
N ALA A 204 22.29 20.39 -12.96
CA ALA A 204 21.70 19.35 -13.79
C ALA A 204 20.19 19.55 -13.99
N ILE A 205 19.50 20.12 -12.99
CA ILE A 205 18.09 20.49 -13.11
C ILE A 205 17.93 21.60 -14.15
N ALA A 206 18.67 22.70 -14.02
CA ALA A 206 18.60 23.82 -14.96
C ALA A 206 18.99 23.41 -16.40
N SER A 207 20.02 22.58 -16.56
CA SER A 207 20.46 22.05 -17.85
C SER A 207 19.39 21.18 -18.51
N ALA A 208 18.78 20.26 -17.75
CA ALA A 208 17.69 19.42 -18.25
C ALA A 208 16.47 20.24 -18.70
N LEU A 209 16.14 21.32 -17.98
CA LEU A 209 15.04 22.22 -18.36
C LEU A 209 15.33 23.01 -19.65
N ARG A 210 16.61 23.24 -19.98
CA ARG A 210 17.04 23.80 -21.28
C ARG A 210 17.11 22.76 -22.41
N GLY A 211 16.78 21.50 -22.12
CA GLY A 211 16.85 20.41 -23.09
C GLY A 211 18.24 19.78 -23.25
N GLN A 212 19.16 20.04 -22.32
CA GLN A 212 20.48 19.39 -22.29
C GLN A 212 20.37 18.06 -21.53
N GLU A 213 20.80 16.97 -22.14
CA GLU A 213 20.81 15.66 -21.49
C GLU A 213 21.87 15.64 -20.38
N THR A 214 21.46 15.28 -19.16
CA THR A 214 22.38 15.14 -18.03
C THR A 214 22.06 13.85 -17.28
N GLU A 215 23.08 13.06 -16.96
CA GLU A 215 22.93 11.80 -16.22
C GLU A 215 22.39 12.04 -14.80
N ASN A 216 22.68 13.21 -14.23
CA ASN A 216 22.36 13.56 -12.84
C ASN A 216 20.96 14.17 -12.63
N PHE A 217 20.19 14.46 -13.69
CA PHE A 217 18.90 15.12 -13.55
C PHE A 217 17.92 14.32 -12.67
N GLN A 218 17.81 13.01 -12.91
CA GLN A 218 16.89 12.15 -12.15
C GLN A 218 17.27 12.10 -10.67
N GLU A 219 18.56 12.02 -10.36
CA GLU A 219 19.03 11.99 -8.98
C GLU A 219 18.83 13.36 -8.31
N ALA A 220 19.10 14.47 -9.00
CA ALA A 220 18.89 15.81 -8.44
C ALA A 220 17.40 16.08 -8.11
N VAL A 221 16.47 15.70 -9.00
CA VAL A 221 15.02 15.79 -8.72
C VAL A 221 14.62 14.84 -7.59
N ARG A 222 15.20 13.64 -7.54
CA ARG A 222 14.96 12.69 -6.46
C ARG A 222 15.38 13.25 -5.10
N VAL A 223 16.48 14.00 -5.01
CA VAL A 223 16.87 14.67 -3.75
C VAL A 223 15.78 15.63 -3.28
N LEU A 224 15.24 16.46 -4.18
CA LEU A 224 14.13 17.36 -3.85
C LEU A 224 12.89 16.60 -3.37
N ASP A 225 12.54 15.49 -4.02
CA ASP A 225 11.46 14.59 -3.61
C ASP A 225 11.71 13.91 -2.24
N ILE A 226 12.97 13.65 -1.88
CA ILE A 226 13.36 13.13 -0.57
C ILE A 226 13.20 14.22 0.50
N ILE A 227 13.51 15.48 0.20
CA ILE A 227 13.27 16.62 1.10
C ILE A 227 11.77 16.74 1.42
N LEU A 228 10.88 16.72 0.42
CA LEU A 228 9.42 16.73 0.64
C LEU A 228 8.96 15.59 1.56
N ARG A 229 9.51 14.39 1.33
CA ARG A 229 9.18 13.19 2.09
C ARG A 229 9.72 13.24 3.52
N GLN A 230 10.92 13.78 3.75
CA GLN A 230 11.47 14.01 5.09
C GLN A 230 10.61 15.04 5.84
N HIS A 231 10.22 16.13 5.19
CA HIS A 231 9.36 17.16 5.77
C HIS A 231 8.01 16.59 6.21
N ALA A 232 7.35 15.82 5.35
CA ALA A 232 6.11 15.12 5.70
C ALA A 232 6.30 14.12 6.86
N ALA A 233 7.46 13.44 6.93
CA ALA A 233 7.79 12.55 8.04
C ALA A 233 7.87 13.31 9.38
N LYS A 234 8.55 14.47 9.41
CA LYS A 234 8.67 15.34 10.59
C LYS A 234 7.30 15.85 11.06
N GLN A 235 6.33 16.00 10.14
CA GLN A 235 4.95 16.35 10.46
C GLN A 235 4.07 15.17 10.93
N GLY A 236 4.65 13.97 11.10
CA GLY A 236 3.91 12.79 11.57
C GLY A 236 2.99 12.16 10.52
N CYS A 237 3.19 12.45 9.23
CA CYS A 237 2.41 11.82 8.17
C CYS A 237 2.73 10.34 8.01
N LEU A 238 1.71 9.55 7.66
CA LEU A 238 1.93 8.25 7.04
C LEU A 238 2.43 8.45 5.61
N LEU A 239 3.56 7.82 5.31
CA LEU A 239 4.22 7.92 4.01
C LEU A 239 3.97 6.65 3.18
N VAL A 240 3.41 6.81 1.98
CA VAL A 240 3.25 5.72 1.01
C VAL A 240 3.81 6.17 -0.34
N ARG A 241 5.07 5.81 -0.61
CA ARG A 241 5.84 6.36 -1.74
C ARG A 241 5.93 7.89 -1.61
N GLN A 242 5.44 8.65 -2.59
CA GLN A 242 5.33 10.12 -2.58
C GLN A 242 3.94 10.63 -2.19
N ASN A 243 3.14 9.79 -1.50
CA ASN A 243 1.86 10.19 -0.93
C ASN A 243 1.98 10.38 0.59
N PHE A 244 1.42 11.48 1.09
CA PHE A 244 1.49 11.88 2.49
C PHE A 244 0.08 11.96 3.09
N PHE A 245 -0.13 11.25 4.20
CA PHE A 245 -1.42 11.11 4.85
C PHE A 245 -1.36 11.63 6.28
N HIS A 246 -2.06 12.73 6.55
CA HIS A 246 -2.08 13.36 7.87
C HIS A 246 -3.01 12.62 8.83
N ASN A 247 -2.65 12.62 10.12
CA ASN A 247 -3.48 12.07 11.18
C ASN A 247 -4.58 13.07 11.60
N ASP A 248 -5.47 13.42 10.66
CA ASP A 248 -6.61 14.29 10.91
C ASP A 248 -7.92 13.51 10.65
N PRO A 249 -8.79 13.34 11.67
CA PRO A 249 -10.09 12.70 11.49
C PRO A 249 -10.94 13.26 10.34
N LYS A 250 -10.78 14.54 9.97
CA LYS A 250 -11.46 15.14 8.81
C LYS A 250 -11.08 14.49 7.48
N ASN A 251 -9.90 13.88 7.41
CA ASN A 251 -9.42 13.16 6.25
C ASN A 251 -9.89 11.71 6.21
N PHE A 252 -10.54 11.21 7.26
CA PHE A 252 -10.96 9.82 7.34
C PHE A 252 -12.41 9.64 6.88
N ALA A 253 -12.65 8.56 6.16
CA ALA A 253 -13.95 8.19 5.64
C ALA A 253 -14.19 6.70 5.92
N ASP A 254 -15.19 6.37 6.72
CA ASP A 254 -15.48 4.97 7.07
C ASP A 254 -15.86 4.17 5.82
N VAL A 255 -15.16 3.06 5.52
CA VAL A 255 -15.51 2.17 4.40
C VAL A 255 -16.25 0.91 4.86
N GLY A 256 -16.43 0.74 6.18
CA GLY A 256 -17.04 -0.40 6.84
C GLY A 256 -16.02 -1.45 7.29
N GLY A 257 -16.39 -2.26 8.28
CA GLY A 257 -15.56 -3.39 8.74
C GLY A 257 -14.33 -2.98 9.57
N GLY A 258 -14.38 -1.82 10.24
CA GLY A 258 -13.26 -1.26 11.00
C GLY A 258 -12.12 -0.71 10.11
N VAL A 259 -12.41 -0.44 8.85
CA VAL A 259 -11.46 0.11 7.88
C VAL A 259 -11.90 1.52 7.50
N LEU A 260 -10.95 2.45 7.46
CA LEU A 260 -11.18 3.83 7.05
C LEU A 260 -10.39 4.13 5.78
N GLY A 261 -10.98 4.87 4.85
CA GLY A 261 -10.26 5.58 3.81
C GLY A 261 -9.63 6.84 4.38
N CYS A 262 -8.31 6.94 4.28
CA CYS A 262 -7.53 8.10 4.70
C CYS A 262 -7.13 8.90 3.46
N ARG A 263 -7.68 10.11 3.35
CA ARG A 263 -7.33 11.07 2.30
C ARG A 263 -6.00 11.73 2.62
N GLY A 264 -5.20 11.91 1.59
CA GLY A 264 -3.91 12.59 1.62
C GLY A 264 -3.61 13.16 0.26
N PHE A 265 -2.34 13.42 0.00
CA PHE A 265 -1.93 13.96 -1.30
C PHE A 265 -0.60 13.38 -1.76
N HIS A 266 -0.49 13.17 -3.06
CA HIS A 266 0.74 12.99 -3.79
C HIS A 266 1.46 14.34 -3.88
N SER A 267 2.79 14.36 -3.75
CA SER A 267 3.61 15.56 -3.95
C SER A 267 4.94 15.16 -4.56
N SER A 268 5.28 15.68 -5.75
CA SER A 268 6.56 15.38 -6.41
C SER A 268 7.00 16.48 -7.37
N PHE A 269 8.29 16.74 -7.46
CA PHE A 269 8.87 17.62 -8.47
C PHE A 269 8.92 16.93 -9.84
N ARG A 270 8.61 17.68 -10.89
CA ARG A 270 8.54 17.23 -12.28
C ARG A 270 9.12 18.30 -13.20
N ALA A 271 9.99 17.90 -14.14
CA ALA A 271 10.33 18.78 -15.25
C ALA A 271 9.18 18.83 -16.25
N THR A 272 8.83 20.05 -16.65
CA THR A 272 7.82 20.34 -17.66
C THR A 272 8.41 21.27 -18.71
N GLN A 273 7.70 21.49 -19.83
CA GLN A 273 8.13 22.47 -20.84
C GLN A 273 8.17 23.90 -20.30
N SER A 274 7.41 24.20 -19.23
CA SER A 274 7.39 25.52 -18.58
C SER A 274 8.43 25.66 -17.46
N GLY A 275 9.30 24.67 -17.28
CA GLY A 275 10.27 24.62 -16.19
C GLY A 275 9.95 23.53 -15.16
N LEU A 276 10.57 23.64 -13.99
CA LEU A 276 10.30 22.74 -12.88
C LEU A 276 8.92 23.02 -12.30
N SER A 277 8.21 21.97 -11.91
CA SER A 277 6.90 22.08 -11.30
C SER A 277 6.74 21.10 -10.14
N LEU A 278 6.06 21.52 -9.08
CA LEU A 278 5.55 20.64 -8.04
C LEU A 278 4.18 20.14 -8.49
N ASN A 279 4.07 18.83 -8.76
CA ASN A 279 2.79 18.17 -9.00
C ASN A 279 2.22 17.74 -7.65
N ILE A 280 1.01 18.23 -7.31
CA ILE A 280 0.26 17.79 -6.13
C ILE A 280 -1.04 17.16 -6.60
N ASP A 281 -1.40 16.00 -6.06
CA ASP A 281 -2.70 15.39 -6.37
C ASP A 281 -3.35 14.73 -5.16
N VAL A 282 -4.67 14.57 -5.18
CA VAL A 282 -5.38 13.87 -4.10
C VAL A 282 -5.09 12.37 -4.19
N SER A 283 -4.80 11.77 -3.04
CA SER A 283 -4.65 10.32 -2.90
C SER A 283 -5.47 9.80 -1.74
N THR A 284 -5.86 8.52 -1.79
CA THR A 284 -6.55 7.86 -0.69
C THR A 284 -5.88 6.52 -0.42
N THR A 285 -5.49 6.25 0.82
CA THR A 285 -5.01 4.94 1.28
C THR A 285 -5.94 4.38 2.34
N MET A 286 -6.00 3.05 2.48
CA MET A 286 -6.79 2.43 3.54
C MET A 286 -5.97 2.37 4.82
N ILE A 287 -6.61 2.71 5.94
CA ILE A 287 -6.08 2.58 7.29
C ILE A 287 -7.05 1.80 8.16
N ILE A 288 -6.50 1.23 9.23
CA ILE A 288 -7.27 0.59 10.28
C ILE A 288 -7.87 1.67 11.16
N GLN A 289 -9.13 1.50 11.55
CA GLN A 289 -9.78 2.41 12.48
C GLN A 289 -9.02 2.43 13.82
N PRO A 290 -8.50 3.60 14.24
CA PRO A 290 -7.87 3.74 15.55
C PRO A 290 -8.92 3.66 16.67
N GLY A 291 -8.46 3.34 17.89
CA GLY A 291 -9.32 3.22 19.07
C GLY A 291 -9.33 1.79 19.64
N PRO A 292 -10.27 1.46 20.53
CA PRO A 292 -10.29 0.17 21.24
C PRO A 292 -10.17 -1.03 20.29
N VAL A 293 -9.26 -1.96 20.61
CA VAL A 293 -9.05 -3.16 19.77
C VAL A 293 -10.34 -3.96 19.60
N VAL A 294 -11.14 -4.04 20.66
CA VAL A 294 -12.41 -4.78 20.66
C VAL A 294 -13.42 -4.20 19.67
N ASP A 295 -13.56 -2.87 19.59
CA ASP A 295 -14.52 -2.21 18.69
C ASP A 295 -14.17 -2.45 17.22
N PHE A 296 -12.87 -2.42 16.91
CA PHE A 296 -12.37 -2.78 15.59
C PHE A 296 -12.70 -4.24 15.26
N LEU A 297 -12.49 -5.18 16.18
CA LEU A 297 -12.78 -6.60 15.94
C LEU A 297 -14.27 -6.84 15.74
N ILE A 298 -15.13 -6.24 16.57
CA ILE A 298 -16.59 -6.31 16.45
C ILE A 298 -17.01 -5.84 15.05
N SER A 299 -16.52 -4.67 14.65
CA SER A 299 -16.79 -4.11 13.32
C SER A 299 -16.25 -4.99 12.19
N ASN A 300 -15.02 -5.49 12.32
CA ASN A 300 -14.35 -6.28 11.28
C ASN A 300 -14.99 -7.65 11.06
N GLN A 301 -15.54 -8.25 12.11
CA GLN A 301 -16.23 -9.54 12.04
C GLN A 301 -17.74 -9.41 11.86
N ASN A 302 -18.29 -8.19 11.95
CA ASN A 302 -19.72 -7.91 11.86
C ASN A 302 -20.53 -8.70 12.92
N VAL A 303 -20.04 -8.69 14.15
CA VAL A 303 -20.69 -9.30 15.33
C VAL A 303 -21.25 -8.21 16.24
N ARG A 304 -22.03 -8.58 17.26
CA ARG A 304 -22.70 -7.60 18.15
C ARG A 304 -21.90 -7.26 19.41
N ASP A 305 -21.14 -8.23 19.92
CA ASP A 305 -20.49 -8.15 21.22
C ASP A 305 -19.13 -8.90 21.21
N PRO A 306 -18.25 -8.64 22.21
CA PRO A 306 -16.93 -9.26 22.28
C PRO A 306 -16.93 -10.79 22.45
N PHE A 307 -17.98 -11.38 23.03
CA PHE A 307 -18.06 -12.82 23.32
C PHE A 307 -18.46 -13.62 22.08
N SER A 308 -19.07 -12.96 21.10
CA SER A 308 -19.39 -13.52 19.78
C SER A 308 -18.20 -13.51 18.79
N LEU A 309 -17.01 -13.06 19.22
CA LEU A 309 -15.85 -12.95 18.33
C LEU A 309 -15.22 -14.32 18.01
N ASP A 310 -14.94 -14.56 16.73
CA ASP A 310 -14.03 -15.63 16.32
C ASP A 310 -12.58 -15.19 16.61
N TRP A 311 -12.04 -15.69 17.72
CA TRP A 311 -10.68 -15.40 18.17
C TRP A 311 -9.59 -15.96 17.25
N THR A 312 -9.87 -17.02 16.49
CA THR A 312 -8.95 -17.55 15.47
C THR A 312 -8.78 -16.54 14.34
N LYS A 313 -9.90 -15.96 13.88
CA LYS A 313 -9.89 -14.87 12.89
C LYS A 313 -9.27 -13.59 13.46
N ALA A 314 -9.57 -13.25 14.72
CA ALA A 314 -8.99 -12.08 15.40
C ALA A 314 -7.46 -12.16 15.49
N LYS A 315 -6.90 -13.32 15.89
CA LYS A 315 -5.45 -13.57 15.97
C LYS A 315 -4.75 -13.28 14.65
N ARG A 316 -5.34 -13.69 13.51
CA ARG A 316 -4.81 -13.42 12.16
C ARG A 316 -4.96 -11.95 11.74
N THR A 317 -6.04 -11.28 12.18
CA THR A 317 -6.29 -9.88 11.82
C THR A 317 -5.41 -8.90 12.61
N LEU A 318 -5.17 -9.17 13.89
CA LEU A 318 -4.36 -8.30 14.75
C LEU A 318 -2.85 -8.49 14.60
N LYS A 319 -2.41 -9.59 13.99
CA LYS A 319 -0.99 -9.89 13.82
C LYS A 319 -0.26 -8.74 13.14
N ASN A 320 0.84 -8.29 13.74
CA ASN A 320 1.68 -7.18 13.30
C ASN A 320 1.08 -5.78 13.40
N LEU A 321 -0.16 -5.62 13.87
CA LEU A 321 -0.69 -4.30 14.18
C LEU A 321 -0.01 -3.75 15.44
N ARG A 322 -0.09 -2.44 15.62
CA ARG A 322 0.43 -1.72 16.77
C ARG A 322 -0.73 -1.26 17.65
N VAL A 323 -0.53 -1.39 18.94
CA VAL A 323 -1.47 -0.95 19.97
C VAL A 323 -0.77 -0.06 20.97
N LYS A 324 -1.51 0.90 21.50
CA LYS A 324 -1.16 1.68 22.67
C LYS A 324 -1.82 1.04 23.89
N THR A 325 -1.10 0.90 24.99
CA THR A 325 -1.64 0.29 26.22
C THR A 325 -1.97 1.34 27.27
N HIS A 326 -3.16 1.26 27.87
CA HIS A 326 -3.56 2.12 28.99
C HIS A 326 -3.11 1.52 30.34
N PRO A 327 -2.65 2.33 31.32
CA PRO A 327 -2.45 3.79 31.29
C PRO A 327 -1.07 4.24 30.81
N SER A 328 -0.14 3.31 30.51
CA SER A 328 1.25 3.65 30.22
C SER A 328 1.44 4.44 28.93
N ASN A 329 0.45 4.45 28.04
CA ASN A 329 0.48 5.09 26.73
C ASN A 329 1.62 4.58 25.82
N GLN A 330 2.21 3.42 26.16
CA GLN A 330 3.28 2.81 25.39
C GLN A 330 2.74 2.09 24.17
N GLU A 331 3.41 2.28 23.02
CA GLU A 331 3.10 1.59 21.78
C GLU A 331 3.85 0.27 21.69
N PHE A 332 3.11 -0.79 21.36
CA PHE A 332 3.65 -2.12 21.15
C PHE A 332 3.16 -2.72 19.84
N LYS A 333 3.98 -3.58 19.23
CA LYS A 333 3.54 -4.42 18.13
C LYS A 333 2.92 -5.72 18.66
N ILE A 334 1.71 -6.04 18.22
CA ILE A 334 1.02 -7.28 18.54
C ILE A 334 1.76 -8.45 17.90
N CYS A 335 2.18 -9.39 18.75
CA CYS A 335 2.77 -10.66 18.34
C CYS A 335 1.72 -11.78 18.26
N GLY A 336 0.66 -11.71 19.08
CA GLY A 336 -0.44 -12.66 19.04
C GLY A 336 -1.48 -12.40 20.13
N LEU A 337 -2.25 -13.45 20.42
CA LEU A 337 -3.21 -13.52 21.53
C LEU A 337 -2.80 -14.66 22.46
N SER A 338 -3.22 -14.60 23.73
CA SER A 338 -3.15 -15.75 24.63
C SER A 338 -4.06 -16.88 24.15
N ASP A 339 -3.70 -18.12 24.49
CA ASP A 339 -4.50 -19.30 24.14
C ASP A 339 -5.55 -19.61 25.22
N VAL A 340 -5.45 -18.99 26.41
CA VAL A 340 -6.42 -19.08 27.51
C VAL A 340 -6.96 -17.67 27.90
N PRO A 341 -8.13 -17.58 28.57
CA PRO A 341 -8.71 -16.32 29.04
C PRO A 341 -7.86 -15.56 30.06
N CYS A 342 -8.08 -14.25 30.19
CA CYS A 342 -7.35 -13.36 31.11
C CYS A 342 -7.37 -13.82 32.57
N LYS A 343 -8.48 -14.41 33.03
CA LYS A 343 -8.65 -14.92 34.40
C LYS A 343 -7.86 -16.20 34.69
N GLU A 344 -7.50 -16.96 33.66
CA GLU A 344 -6.76 -18.23 33.77
C GLU A 344 -5.27 -18.07 33.39
N LEU A 345 -4.93 -16.98 32.68
CA LEU A 345 -3.58 -16.75 32.18
C LEU A 345 -2.63 -16.34 33.32
N THR A 346 -1.71 -17.23 33.72
CA THR A 346 -0.72 -16.96 34.76
C THR A 346 0.61 -16.44 34.21
N PHE A 347 1.34 -15.71 35.07
CA PHE A 347 2.73 -15.35 34.84
C PHE A 347 3.47 -15.21 36.16
N THR A 348 4.81 -15.28 36.11
CA THR A 348 5.67 -15.15 37.30
C THR A 348 6.06 -13.70 37.54
N LEU A 349 5.65 -13.14 38.68
CA LEU A 349 6.04 -11.83 39.16
C LEU A 349 7.16 -11.96 40.20
N LYS A 350 8.29 -11.29 39.98
CA LYS A 350 9.34 -11.18 41.02
C LYS A 350 8.88 -10.21 42.12
N LYS A 351 8.94 -10.64 43.38
CA LYS A 351 8.62 -9.80 44.55
C LYS A 351 9.63 -8.65 44.69
N ARG A 352 9.20 -7.55 45.32
CA ARG A 352 10.04 -6.34 45.50
C ARG A 352 11.13 -6.50 46.59
N ASP A 353 10.93 -7.40 47.56
CA ASP A 353 11.71 -7.43 48.81
C ASP A 353 12.64 -8.65 49.00
N GLY A 354 12.87 -9.48 47.97
CA GLY A 354 13.77 -10.64 48.08
C GLY A 354 13.46 -11.76 47.08
N ASP A 355 14.37 -12.73 46.98
CA ASP A 355 14.48 -13.76 45.94
C ASP A 355 13.32 -14.78 45.93
N GLY A 356 12.15 -14.31 45.50
CA GLY A 356 10.93 -15.11 45.36
C GLY A 356 10.11 -14.66 44.15
N THR A 357 9.64 -15.63 43.38
CA THR A 357 8.65 -15.43 42.32
C THR A 357 7.27 -15.82 42.84
N GLU A 358 6.29 -14.97 42.62
CA GLU A 358 4.88 -15.26 42.85
C GLU A 358 4.21 -15.52 41.50
N GLU A 359 3.50 -16.63 41.38
CA GLU A 359 2.63 -16.87 40.24
C GLU A 359 1.29 -16.19 40.48
N MET A 360 0.82 -15.44 39.49
CA MET A 360 -0.45 -14.74 39.57
C MET A 360 -1.08 -14.64 38.19
N THR A 361 -2.40 -14.55 38.14
CA THR A 361 -3.14 -14.37 36.89
C THR A 361 -2.98 -12.94 36.35
N VAL A 362 -3.13 -12.76 35.04
CA VAL A 362 -3.13 -11.42 34.42
C VAL A 362 -4.28 -10.59 34.99
N LEU A 363 -5.46 -11.20 35.20
CA LEU A 363 -6.60 -10.53 35.84
C LEU A 363 -6.20 -9.98 37.23
N ASP A 364 -5.71 -10.85 38.13
CA ASP A 364 -5.32 -10.47 39.49
C ASP A 364 -4.23 -9.41 39.52
N TYR A 365 -3.28 -9.47 38.58
CA TYR A 365 -2.26 -8.43 38.48
C TYR A 365 -2.85 -7.06 38.19
N PHE A 366 -3.76 -6.97 37.21
CA PHE A 366 -4.32 -5.68 36.84
C PHE A 366 -5.31 -5.16 37.91
N THR A 367 -6.12 -6.03 38.50
CA THR A 367 -7.11 -5.63 39.53
C THR A 367 -6.46 -5.39 40.89
N ASN A 368 -5.66 -6.34 41.40
CA ASN A 368 -5.14 -6.31 42.77
C ASN A 368 -3.83 -5.53 42.89
N VAL A 369 -2.93 -5.64 41.90
CA VAL A 369 -1.61 -4.97 41.95
C VAL A 369 -1.65 -3.59 41.27
N ARG A 370 -2.23 -3.49 40.07
CA ARG A 370 -2.31 -2.22 39.33
C ARG A 370 -3.52 -1.37 39.70
N LYS A 371 -4.50 -1.92 40.44
CA LYS A 371 -5.75 -1.22 40.83
C LYS A 371 -6.54 -0.71 39.63
N ILE A 372 -6.57 -1.49 38.55
CA ILE A 372 -7.33 -1.23 37.34
C ILE A 372 -8.47 -2.24 37.28
N ASP A 373 -9.70 -1.73 37.36
CA ASP A 373 -10.90 -2.54 37.20
C ASP A 373 -11.09 -2.95 35.73
N LEU A 374 -11.33 -4.24 35.50
CA LEU A 374 -11.50 -4.83 34.18
C LEU A 374 -12.96 -5.28 34.04
N ARG A 375 -13.71 -4.63 33.15
CA ARG A 375 -15.17 -4.77 33.10
C ARG A 375 -15.64 -6.00 32.35
N TYR A 376 -14.94 -6.39 31.28
CA TYR A 376 -15.40 -7.46 30.40
C TYR A 376 -14.28 -8.38 29.89
N SER A 377 -13.02 -8.06 30.18
CA SER A 377 -11.88 -8.79 29.61
C SER A 377 -11.49 -10.07 30.36
N ALA A 378 -12.12 -10.39 31.51
CA ALA A 378 -11.81 -11.56 32.33
C ALA A 378 -11.92 -12.89 31.56
N ASP A 379 -13.00 -13.06 30.79
CA ASP A 379 -13.27 -14.26 30.00
C ASP A 379 -12.73 -14.19 28.55
N LEU A 380 -11.96 -13.14 28.23
CA LEU A 380 -11.43 -12.91 26.89
C LEU A 380 -9.91 -13.16 26.84
N PRO A 381 -9.34 -13.48 25.66
CA PRO A 381 -7.90 -13.56 25.48
C PRO A 381 -7.20 -12.21 25.71
N CYS A 382 -5.95 -12.27 26.17
CA CYS A 382 -5.06 -11.11 26.28
C CYS A 382 -4.29 -10.86 24.98
N ILE A 383 -3.97 -9.61 24.71
CA ILE A 383 -3.06 -9.19 23.64
C ILE A 383 -1.63 -9.53 24.07
N ASN A 384 -0.93 -10.33 23.27
CA ASN A 384 0.49 -10.63 23.48
C ASN A 384 1.35 -9.68 22.65
N VAL A 385 2.16 -8.87 23.32
CA VAL A 385 3.12 -7.94 22.73
C VAL A 385 4.58 -8.32 22.99
N GLY A 386 4.79 -9.40 23.75
CA GLY A 386 6.12 -9.87 24.13
C GLY A 386 6.78 -10.72 23.04
N ARG A 387 7.96 -11.24 23.36
CA ARG A 387 8.70 -12.16 22.47
C ARG A 387 8.20 -13.60 22.67
N PRO A 388 8.37 -14.51 21.69
CA PRO A 388 7.96 -15.90 21.85
C PRO A 388 8.46 -16.58 23.13
N LYS A 389 9.71 -16.31 23.53
CA LYS A 389 10.32 -16.86 24.75
C LYS A 389 10.05 -16.05 26.03
N ARG A 390 9.51 -14.84 25.91
CA ARG A 390 9.23 -13.93 27.04
C ARG A 390 7.98 -13.12 26.71
N PRO A 391 6.79 -13.74 26.82
CA PRO A 391 5.55 -13.09 26.45
C PRO A 391 5.24 -11.93 27.40
N THR A 392 4.40 -11.02 26.95
CA THR A 392 3.93 -9.88 27.75
C THR A 392 2.50 -9.65 27.34
N TYR A 393 1.60 -9.82 28.30
CA TYR A 393 0.17 -9.85 28.07
C TYR A 393 -0.50 -8.62 28.62
N PHE A 394 -1.42 -8.07 27.84
CA PHE A 394 -2.31 -6.99 28.25
C PHE A 394 -3.76 -7.44 28.04
N PRO A 395 -4.66 -7.23 29.03
CA PRO A 395 -6.09 -7.35 28.81
C PRO A 395 -6.51 -6.54 27.58
N ILE A 396 -7.36 -7.10 26.73
CA ILE A 396 -7.77 -6.45 25.48
C ILE A 396 -8.44 -5.09 25.71
N GLU A 397 -9.11 -4.94 26.85
CA GLU A 397 -9.78 -3.72 27.31
C GLU A 397 -8.82 -2.55 27.54
N LEU A 398 -7.53 -2.84 27.77
CA LEU A 398 -6.49 -1.84 27.97
C LEU A 398 -5.69 -1.54 26.69
N CYS A 399 -6.14 -2.02 25.53
CA CYS A 399 -5.42 -1.91 24.27
C CYS A 399 -6.22 -1.10 23.23
N GLU A 400 -5.57 -0.08 22.65
CA GLU A 400 -6.11 0.74 21.57
C GLU A 400 -5.23 0.65 20.32
N LEU A 401 -5.81 0.46 19.14
CA LEU A 401 -5.11 0.50 17.87
C LEU A 401 -4.59 1.92 17.58
N VAL A 402 -3.29 2.01 17.28
CA VAL A 402 -2.63 3.26 16.90
C VAL A 402 -3.16 3.77 15.56
N SER A 403 -3.24 5.08 15.38
CA SER A 403 -3.67 5.69 14.12
C SER A 403 -2.69 5.46 12.96
N LEU A 404 -3.17 5.73 11.74
CA LEU A 404 -2.43 5.69 10.49
C LEU A 404 -1.73 4.34 10.18
N GLN A 405 -2.30 3.23 10.65
CA GLN A 405 -1.83 1.90 10.31
C GLN A 405 -2.48 1.43 9.01
N ARG A 406 -1.68 1.14 7.99
CA ARG A 406 -2.23 0.75 6.69
C ARG A 406 -2.98 -0.57 6.76
N TYR A 407 -4.17 -0.57 6.16
CA TYR A 407 -4.90 -1.80 5.86
C TYR A 407 -4.48 -2.29 4.48
N THR A 408 -3.81 -3.45 4.42
CA THR A 408 -3.23 -4.00 3.17
C THR A 408 -3.99 -5.21 2.64
N LYS A 409 -5.02 -5.68 3.35
CA LYS A 409 -5.84 -6.81 2.87
C LYS A 409 -6.78 -6.33 1.77
N ALA A 410 -7.22 -7.27 0.93
CA ALA A 410 -8.20 -6.99 -0.11
C ALA A 410 -9.53 -6.52 0.51
N LEU A 411 -10.10 -5.45 -0.06
CA LEU A 411 -11.41 -4.96 0.33
C LEU A 411 -12.52 -5.84 -0.24
N SER A 412 -13.63 -5.96 0.51
CA SER A 412 -14.88 -6.55 0.01
C SER A 412 -15.49 -5.69 -1.08
N THR A 413 -16.40 -6.24 -1.88
CA THR A 413 -17.10 -5.49 -2.95
C THR A 413 -17.84 -4.27 -2.39
N LEU A 414 -18.48 -4.40 -1.22
CA LEU A 414 -19.16 -3.30 -0.54
C LEU A 414 -18.18 -2.22 -0.08
N GLN A 415 -17.04 -2.61 0.52
CA GLN A 415 -16.00 -1.66 0.93
C GLN A 415 -15.40 -0.93 -0.27
N ARG A 416 -15.17 -1.62 -1.39
CA ARG A 416 -14.67 -0.99 -2.64
C ARG A 416 -15.68 0.01 -3.19
N ALA A 417 -16.96 -0.35 -3.26
CA ALA A 417 -18.01 0.56 -3.72
C ALA A 417 -18.12 1.80 -2.81
N SER A 418 -18.11 1.60 -1.49
CA SER A 418 -18.10 2.68 -0.50
C SER A 418 -16.87 3.59 -0.66
N LEU A 419 -15.68 3.02 -0.86
CA LEU A 419 -14.46 3.76 -1.08
C LEU A 419 -14.53 4.63 -2.35
N VAL A 420 -14.97 4.05 -3.47
CA VAL A 420 -15.09 4.76 -4.75
C VAL A 420 -16.06 5.94 -4.61
N GLU A 421 -17.23 5.70 -4.00
CA GLU A 421 -18.22 6.76 -3.80
C GLU A 421 -17.69 7.88 -2.90
N LYS A 422 -17.04 7.53 -1.78
CA LYS A 422 -16.49 8.51 -0.82
C LYS A 422 -15.23 9.21 -1.32
N SER A 423 -14.54 8.67 -2.32
CA SER A 423 -13.37 9.29 -2.96
C SER A 423 -13.73 10.17 -4.16
N ARG A 424 -14.99 10.16 -4.60
CA ARG A 424 -15.45 10.94 -5.74
C ARG A 424 -15.43 12.43 -5.41
N GLN A 425 -14.77 13.22 -6.23
CA GLN A 425 -14.63 14.66 -6.04
C GLN A 425 -14.92 15.42 -7.33
N LYS A 426 -15.63 16.54 -7.22
CA LYS A 426 -15.82 17.46 -8.34
C LYS A 426 -14.54 18.28 -8.57
N PRO A 427 -14.22 18.71 -9.80
CA PRO A 427 -12.98 19.46 -10.08
C PRO A 427 -12.78 20.70 -9.20
N GLN A 428 -13.84 21.48 -8.96
CA GLN A 428 -13.78 22.69 -8.11
C GLN A 428 -13.44 22.37 -6.65
N GLU A 429 -13.98 21.28 -6.11
CA GLU A 429 -13.67 20.80 -4.76
C GLU A 429 -12.24 20.28 -4.69
N ARG A 430 -11.80 19.50 -5.69
CA ARG A 430 -10.41 19.01 -5.79
C ARG A 430 -9.42 20.18 -5.81
N MET A 431 -9.69 21.25 -6.56
CA MET A 431 -8.82 22.43 -6.58
C MET A 431 -8.70 23.11 -5.21
N ARG A 432 -9.80 23.19 -4.43
CA ARG A 432 -9.75 23.73 -3.06
C ARG A 432 -8.90 22.85 -2.15
N ILE A 433 -9.13 21.54 -2.18
CA ILE A 433 -8.36 20.54 -1.40
C ILE A 433 -6.86 20.64 -1.72
N LEU A 434 -6.48 20.75 -2.99
CA LEU A 434 -5.07 20.86 -3.38
C LEU A 434 -4.43 22.18 -2.94
N SER A 435 -5.20 23.29 -3.00
CA SER A 435 -4.73 24.58 -2.51
C SER A 435 -4.49 24.56 -1.00
N ASP A 436 -5.39 23.92 -0.25
CA ASP A 436 -5.27 23.77 1.20
C ASP A 436 -4.14 22.80 1.58
N ALA A 437 -3.94 21.73 0.80
CA ALA A 437 -2.83 20.80 0.98
C ALA A 437 -1.48 21.49 0.78
N LEU A 438 -1.33 22.33 -0.26
CA LEU A 438 -0.10 23.10 -0.49
C LEU A 438 0.18 24.07 0.66
N LYS A 439 -0.85 24.79 1.13
CA LYS A 439 -0.73 25.71 2.28
C LYS A 439 -0.32 24.97 3.56
N THR A 440 -1.03 23.89 3.89
CA THR A 440 -0.80 23.11 5.12
C THR A 440 0.57 22.43 5.11
N SER A 441 1.05 22.01 3.92
CA SER A 441 2.38 21.43 3.77
C SER A 441 3.48 22.42 4.13
N ASN A 442 3.26 23.72 3.92
CA ASN A 442 4.19 24.79 4.26
C ASN A 442 5.62 24.57 3.73
N TYR A 443 5.75 24.10 2.48
CA TYR A 443 7.06 23.82 1.87
C TYR A 443 7.97 25.05 1.77
N GLY A 444 7.39 26.26 1.76
CA GLY A 444 8.16 27.51 1.76
C GLY A 444 8.94 27.77 3.05
N ALA A 445 8.61 27.08 4.16
CA ALA A 445 9.33 27.17 5.42
C ALA A 445 10.34 26.02 5.62
N GLU A 446 10.48 25.11 4.65
CA GLU A 446 11.39 23.97 4.76
C GLU A 446 12.85 24.43 4.52
N PRO A 447 13.77 24.25 5.48
CA PRO A 447 15.11 24.85 5.42
C PRO A 447 15.98 24.40 4.25
N LEU A 448 15.87 23.14 3.81
CA LEU A 448 16.68 22.60 2.71
C LEU A 448 16.22 23.13 1.36
N LEU A 449 14.91 23.20 1.13
CA LEU A 449 14.30 23.83 -0.04
C LEU A 449 14.67 25.31 -0.09
N GLN A 450 14.59 26.03 1.03
CA GLN A 450 15.05 27.43 1.11
C GLN A 450 16.55 27.55 0.76
N SER A 451 17.39 26.65 1.28
CA SER A 451 18.83 26.64 0.98
C SER A 451 19.16 26.30 -0.48
N CYS A 452 18.29 25.53 -1.14
CA CYS A 452 18.35 25.31 -2.60
C CYS A 452 17.85 26.52 -3.41
N GLY A 453 17.30 27.55 -2.76
CA GLY A 453 16.62 28.66 -3.43
C GLY A 453 15.32 28.22 -4.12
N VAL A 454 14.68 27.14 -3.66
CA VAL A 454 13.41 26.64 -4.21
C VAL A 454 12.28 27.55 -3.75
N SER A 455 11.56 28.14 -4.71
CA SER A 455 10.32 28.87 -4.46
C SER A 455 9.17 28.27 -5.25
N ILE A 456 8.05 27.98 -4.58
CA ILE A 456 6.90 27.28 -5.16
C ILE A 456 5.74 28.26 -5.29
N SER A 457 5.18 28.39 -6.50
CA SER A 457 3.98 29.19 -6.74
C SER A 457 2.78 28.62 -5.97
N THR A 458 1.93 29.50 -5.45
CA THR A 458 0.67 29.11 -4.78
C THR A 458 -0.50 28.99 -5.76
N SER A 459 -0.30 29.40 -7.03
CA SER A 459 -1.34 29.36 -8.06
C SER A 459 -1.17 28.14 -8.96
N PHE A 460 -2.30 27.53 -9.36
CA PHE A 460 -2.33 26.48 -10.38
C PHE A 460 -1.74 26.97 -11.69
N THR A 461 -0.98 26.11 -12.35
CA THR A 461 -0.38 26.44 -13.64
C THR A 461 -1.44 26.39 -14.74
N GLN A 462 -1.63 27.53 -15.40
CA GLN A 462 -2.50 27.64 -16.56
C GLN A 462 -1.76 27.20 -17.83
N VAL A 463 -2.42 26.37 -18.65
CA VAL A 463 -1.91 25.88 -19.93
C VAL A 463 -2.95 26.05 -21.03
N GLU A 464 -2.51 26.21 -22.28
CA GLU A 464 -3.39 26.20 -23.45
C GLU A 464 -3.65 24.74 -23.90
N GLY A 465 -4.88 24.26 -23.68
CA GLY A 465 -5.37 23.01 -24.22
C GLY A 465 -6.00 23.17 -25.61
N ARG A 466 -6.31 22.04 -26.25
CA ARG A 466 -7.05 21.99 -27.52
C ARG A 466 -8.13 20.91 -27.48
N VAL A 467 -9.36 21.28 -27.85
CA VAL A 467 -10.46 20.33 -28.03
C VAL A 467 -10.47 19.88 -29.48
N LEU A 468 -10.12 18.61 -29.70
CA LEU A 468 -10.15 18.01 -31.03
C LEU A 468 -11.59 17.74 -31.48
N PRO A 469 -11.90 17.86 -32.77
CA PRO A 469 -13.20 17.45 -33.30
C PRO A 469 -13.39 15.95 -33.12
N ALA A 470 -14.60 15.54 -32.72
CA ALA A 470 -14.95 14.13 -32.63
C ALA A 470 -14.91 13.49 -34.04
N PRO A 471 -14.43 12.24 -34.19
CA PRO A 471 -14.54 11.54 -35.45
C PRO A 471 -16.01 11.27 -35.77
N ARG A 472 -16.34 11.24 -37.07
CA ARG A 472 -17.65 10.79 -37.54
C ARG A 472 -17.73 9.27 -37.45
N LEU A 473 -18.77 8.77 -36.82
CA LEU A 473 -19.07 7.34 -36.75
C LEU A 473 -19.98 6.99 -37.92
N LYS A 474 -19.62 5.94 -38.67
CA LYS A 474 -20.46 5.38 -39.73
C LYS A 474 -21.08 4.09 -39.21
N PHE A 475 -22.40 4.00 -39.27
CA PHE A 475 -23.14 2.80 -38.87
C PHE A 475 -23.34 1.83 -40.04
N GLY A 476 -23.76 0.59 -39.72
CA GLY A 476 -23.97 -0.47 -40.72
C GLY A 476 -25.01 -0.14 -41.79
N ASN A 477 -25.99 0.73 -41.48
CA ASN A 477 -26.98 1.24 -42.44
C ASN A 477 -26.47 2.42 -43.29
N GLY A 478 -25.19 2.80 -43.16
CA GLY A 478 -24.59 3.92 -43.88
C GLY A 478 -24.80 5.29 -43.24
N GLU A 479 -25.63 5.42 -42.21
CA GLU A 479 -25.83 6.69 -41.50
C GLU A 479 -24.54 7.14 -40.80
N GLU A 480 -24.26 8.43 -40.91
CA GLU A 480 -23.17 9.07 -40.19
C GLU A 480 -23.67 9.79 -38.94
N PHE A 481 -22.94 9.67 -37.84
CA PHE A 481 -23.23 10.33 -36.58
C PHE A 481 -21.99 11.01 -36.03
N SER A 482 -22.17 12.23 -35.52
CA SER A 482 -21.10 12.99 -34.88
C SER A 482 -21.31 12.98 -33.36
N PRO A 483 -20.48 12.24 -32.60
CA PRO A 483 -20.60 12.20 -31.15
C PRO A 483 -20.45 13.57 -30.52
N ARG A 484 -21.28 13.85 -29.52
CA ARG A 484 -21.17 15.07 -28.69
C ARG A 484 -20.64 14.68 -27.32
N ASN A 485 -19.69 15.48 -26.80
CA ASN A 485 -19.10 15.29 -25.47
C ASN A 485 -18.54 13.87 -25.22
N GLY A 486 -18.00 13.24 -26.26
CA GLY A 486 -17.42 11.89 -26.18
C GLY A 486 -18.43 10.78 -25.90
N ARG A 487 -19.74 11.02 -26.09
CA ARG A 487 -20.79 10.04 -25.83
C ARG A 487 -21.57 9.73 -27.11
N TRP A 488 -21.93 8.46 -27.27
CA TRP A 488 -22.80 7.94 -28.31
C TRP A 488 -23.47 6.66 -27.79
N ASN A 489 -24.57 6.25 -28.41
CA ASN A 489 -25.24 4.97 -28.12
C ASN A 489 -25.87 4.41 -29.40
N PHE A 490 -26.40 3.19 -29.32
CA PHE A 490 -27.07 2.50 -30.43
C PHE A 490 -28.59 2.76 -30.47
N ASN A 491 -29.10 3.81 -29.81
CA ASN A 491 -30.54 4.07 -29.83
C ASN A 491 -31.03 4.30 -31.27
N ASN A 492 -32.23 3.80 -31.59
CA ASN A 492 -32.92 3.92 -32.87
C ASN A 492 -32.20 3.25 -34.05
N LYS A 493 -31.52 2.10 -33.81
CA LYS A 493 -30.86 1.35 -34.88
C LYS A 493 -31.64 0.07 -35.19
N PRO A 494 -32.24 -0.05 -36.39
CA PRO A 494 -33.05 -1.20 -36.76
C PRO A 494 -32.18 -2.44 -36.93
N THR A 495 -32.33 -3.40 -36.02
CA THR A 495 -31.92 -4.79 -36.23
C THR A 495 -33.06 -5.70 -35.80
N LYS A 496 -33.09 -6.94 -36.30
CA LYS A 496 -34.15 -7.90 -35.98
C LYS A 496 -33.56 -9.13 -35.28
N ILE A 497 -34.19 -9.55 -34.19
CA ILE A 497 -33.94 -10.82 -33.51
C ILE A 497 -35.23 -11.63 -33.64
N GLU A 498 -35.22 -12.59 -34.54
CA GLU A 498 -36.39 -13.39 -34.91
C GLU A 498 -36.31 -14.80 -34.33
N LYS A 499 -35.09 -15.29 -34.07
CA LYS A 499 -34.85 -16.66 -33.58
C LYS A 499 -34.02 -16.64 -32.32
N TRP A 500 -34.65 -16.74 -31.16
CA TRP A 500 -33.97 -16.82 -29.87
C TRP A 500 -34.77 -17.66 -28.89
N ALA A 501 -34.15 -18.11 -27.80
CA ALA A 501 -34.83 -18.82 -26.72
C ALA A 501 -34.22 -18.45 -25.36
N VAL A 502 -34.88 -18.85 -24.28
CA VAL A 502 -34.44 -18.55 -22.91
C VAL A 502 -34.11 -19.84 -22.17
N ALA A 503 -32.98 -19.90 -21.48
CA ALA A 503 -32.58 -21.03 -20.65
C ALA A 503 -32.57 -20.63 -19.17
N ASN A 504 -33.60 -21.02 -18.41
CA ASN A 504 -33.74 -20.63 -17.01
C ASN A 504 -33.21 -21.70 -16.05
N PHE A 505 -32.09 -21.39 -15.39
CA PHE A 505 -31.53 -22.17 -14.28
C PHE A 505 -31.93 -21.64 -12.90
N SER A 506 -32.71 -20.56 -12.83
CA SER A 506 -33.08 -19.90 -11.59
C SER A 506 -34.42 -20.39 -11.05
N ALA A 507 -34.44 -20.78 -9.77
CA ALA A 507 -35.65 -21.22 -9.09
C ALA A 507 -36.61 -20.07 -8.74
N ARG A 508 -36.17 -18.80 -8.81
CA ARG A 508 -36.96 -17.61 -8.45
C ARG A 508 -36.68 -16.48 -9.44
N CYS A 509 -37.25 -16.58 -10.63
CA CYS A 509 -37.14 -15.56 -11.67
C CYS A 509 -38.52 -15.32 -12.31
N ASP A 510 -38.91 -14.05 -12.49
CA ASP A 510 -40.04 -13.70 -13.36
C ASP A 510 -39.54 -13.63 -14.81
N VAL A 511 -39.40 -14.81 -15.42
CA VAL A 511 -38.88 -14.95 -16.79
C VAL A 511 -39.79 -14.24 -17.79
N ARG A 512 -41.11 -14.27 -17.59
CA ARG A 512 -42.07 -13.59 -18.46
C ARG A 512 -41.94 -12.07 -18.38
N GLY A 513 -41.75 -11.53 -17.17
CA GLY A 513 -41.43 -10.11 -16.97
C GLY A 513 -40.14 -9.71 -17.67
N LEU A 514 -39.08 -10.53 -17.51
CA LEU A 514 -37.79 -10.30 -18.15
C LEU A 514 -37.89 -10.32 -19.68
N ILE A 515 -38.56 -11.31 -20.28
CA ILE A 515 -38.78 -11.38 -21.74
C ILE A 515 -39.51 -10.13 -22.22
N ARG A 516 -40.59 -9.73 -21.52
CA ARG A 516 -41.35 -8.52 -21.85
C ARG A 516 -40.46 -7.28 -21.82
N ASP A 517 -39.62 -7.15 -20.80
CA ASP A 517 -38.71 -6.01 -20.67
C ASP A 517 -37.61 -6.02 -21.72
N VAL A 518 -37.04 -7.19 -22.06
CA VAL A 518 -36.05 -7.33 -23.14
C VAL A 518 -36.66 -6.91 -24.48
N ILE A 519 -37.84 -7.42 -24.83
CA ILE A 519 -38.55 -7.05 -26.08
C ILE A 519 -38.88 -5.56 -26.10
N ARG A 520 -39.45 -5.03 -24.99
CA ARG A 520 -39.85 -3.63 -24.87
C ARG A 520 -38.64 -2.69 -24.96
N ILE A 521 -37.59 -2.96 -24.20
CA ILE A 521 -36.36 -2.15 -24.19
C ILE A 521 -35.66 -2.28 -25.54
N GLY A 522 -35.59 -3.49 -26.12
CA GLY A 522 -35.10 -3.73 -27.47
C GLY A 522 -35.81 -2.83 -28.49
N GLY A 523 -37.14 -2.86 -28.52
CA GLY A 523 -37.95 -2.02 -29.40
C GLY A 523 -37.69 -0.52 -29.20
N MET A 524 -37.59 -0.05 -27.95
CA MET A 524 -37.21 1.33 -27.62
C MET A 524 -35.79 1.70 -28.10
N LYS A 525 -34.92 0.71 -28.32
CA LYS A 525 -33.56 0.90 -28.88
C LYS A 525 -33.51 0.69 -30.39
N GLY A 526 -34.62 0.34 -31.03
CA GLY A 526 -34.70 0.02 -32.46
C GLY A 526 -34.43 -1.46 -32.78
N ILE A 527 -34.22 -2.30 -31.78
CA ILE A 527 -34.06 -3.75 -31.96
C ILE A 527 -35.46 -4.37 -31.94
N MET A 528 -35.94 -4.82 -33.09
CA MET A 528 -37.19 -5.57 -33.18
C MET A 528 -36.91 -7.00 -32.72
N ILE A 529 -37.39 -7.35 -31.54
CA ILE A 529 -37.21 -8.69 -30.95
C ILE A 529 -38.56 -9.38 -30.99
N ASP A 530 -38.65 -10.49 -31.72
CA ASP A 530 -39.84 -11.33 -31.75
C ASP A 530 -39.99 -12.09 -30.42
N GLN A 531 -41.10 -12.80 -30.23
CA GLN A 531 -41.22 -13.69 -29.07
C GLN A 531 -40.13 -14.78 -29.12
N PRO A 532 -39.57 -15.19 -27.96
CA PRO A 532 -38.65 -16.32 -27.95
C PRO A 532 -39.39 -17.57 -28.43
N PHE A 533 -38.65 -18.47 -29.08
CA PHE A 533 -39.15 -19.76 -29.54
C PHE A 533 -39.74 -20.55 -28.38
N ASP A 534 -39.00 -20.65 -27.27
CA ASP A 534 -39.47 -21.27 -26.05
C ASP A 534 -38.65 -20.80 -24.84
N VAL A 535 -39.16 -21.10 -23.64
CA VAL A 535 -38.48 -20.95 -22.36
C VAL A 535 -38.17 -22.34 -21.82
N PHE A 536 -36.90 -22.68 -21.80
CA PHE A 536 -36.40 -23.95 -21.30
C PHE A 536 -36.10 -23.82 -19.81
N GLU A 537 -36.91 -24.51 -19.01
CA GLU A 537 -36.78 -24.54 -17.55
C GLU A 537 -35.89 -25.70 -17.12
N GLU A 538 -35.01 -25.46 -16.14
CA GLU A 538 -34.16 -26.51 -15.63
C GLU A 538 -34.99 -27.66 -15.05
N ASN A 539 -34.72 -28.87 -15.56
CA ASN A 539 -35.35 -30.09 -15.08
C ASN A 539 -35.06 -30.28 -13.57
N PRO A 540 -36.10 -30.31 -12.71
CA PRO A 540 -35.95 -30.44 -11.27
C PRO A 540 -35.12 -31.64 -10.80
N GLN A 541 -35.10 -32.71 -11.59
CA GLN A 541 -34.38 -33.95 -11.27
C GLN A 541 -32.86 -33.77 -11.25
N PHE A 542 -32.32 -32.83 -12.03
CA PHE A 542 -30.88 -32.58 -12.13
C PHE A 542 -30.40 -31.39 -11.30
N ARG A 543 -31.28 -30.70 -10.57
CA ARG A 543 -30.90 -29.50 -9.77
C ARG A 543 -29.76 -29.74 -8.76
N ARG A 544 -29.61 -30.97 -8.28
CA ARG A 544 -28.53 -31.37 -7.33
C ARG A 544 -27.31 -31.98 -8.03
N ALA A 545 -27.33 -32.13 -9.35
CA ALA A 545 -26.20 -32.63 -10.12
C ALA A 545 -25.09 -31.57 -10.25
N PRO A 546 -23.86 -31.96 -10.62
CA PRO A 546 -22.78 -31.01 -10.90
C PRO A 546 -23.16 -29.99 -11.98
N PRO A 547 -22.64 -28.74 -11.94
CA PRO A 547 -22.99 -27.69 -12.90
C PRO A 547 -22.87 -28.09 -14.38
N MET A 548 -21.83 -28.85 -14.74
CA MET A 548 -21.61 -29.32 -16.11
C MET A 548 -22.77 -30.19 -16.61
N VAL A 549 -23.20 -31.16 -15.80
CA VAL A 549 -24.30 -32.08 -16.14
C VAL A 549 -25.63 -31.33 -16.30
N ARG A 550 -25.87 -30.33 -15.45
CA ARG A 550 -27.06 -29.48 -15.51
C ARG A 550 -27.13 -28.70 -16.83
N VAL A 551 -25.99 -28.14 -17.24
CA VAL A 551 -25.87 -27.39 -18.49
C VAL A 551 -26.00 -28.32 -19.71
N GLU A 552 -25.33 -29.48 -19.71
CA GLU A 552 -25.46 -30.47 -20.79
C GLU A 552 -26.91 -30.91 -21.00
N LYS A 553 -27.63 -31.23 -19.91
CA LYS A 553 -29.05 -31.63 -20.00
C LYS A 553 -29.96 -30.51 -20.50
N MET A 554 -29.67 -29.26 -20.14
CA MET A 554 -30.37 -28.11 -20.70
C MET A 554 -30.09 -27.98 -22.20
N PHE A 555 -28.84 -28.15 -22.64
CA PHE A 555 -28.50 -28.11 -24.06
C PHE A 555 -29.13 -29.24 -24.86
N GLU A 556 -29.19 -30.45 -24.32
CA GLU A 556 -29.91 -31.57 -24.95
C GLU A 556 -31.39 -31.22 -25.18
N ASP A 557 -32.06 -30.65 -24.17
CA ASP A 557 -33.47 -30.23 -24.30
C ASP A 557 -33.63 -29.09 -25.33
N ILE A 558 -32.78 -28.07 -25.28
CA ILE A 558 -32.76 -26.96 -26.24
C ILE A 558 -32.56 -27.45 -27.67
N GLN A 559 -31.57 -28.30 -27.91
CA GLN A 559 -31.26 -28.84 -29.23
C GLN A 559 -32.37 -29.76 -29.76
N SER A 560 -33.08 -30.47 -28.87
CA SER A 560 -34.18 -31.34 -29.28
C SER A 560 -35.40 -30.58 -29.81
N LYS A 561 -35.61 -29.34 -29.37
CA LYS A 561 -36.81 -28.56 -29.72
C LYS A 561 -36.56 -27.42 -30.70
N LEU A 562 -35.35 -26.84 -30.73
CA LEU A 562 -35.06 -25.72 -31.60
C LEU A 562 -35.01 -26.14 -33.09
N PRO A 563 -35.70 -25.42 -34.00
CA PRO A 563 -35.74 -25.73 -35.43
C PRO A 563 -34.46 -25.35 -36.19
N GLY A 564 -33.40 -24.98 -35.47
CA GLY A 564 -32.12 -24.54 -36.01
C GLY A 564 -31.33 -23.72 -34.98
N ALA A 565 -30.13 -23.26 -35.37
CA ALA A 565 -29.31 -22.44 -34.50
C ALA A 565 -30.02 -21.10 -34.18
N PRO A 566 -30.23 -20.76 -32.90
CA PRO A 566 -30.80 -19.48 -32.53
C PRO A 566 -29.76 -18.37 -32.78
N GLN A 567 -30.23 -17.17 -33.08
CA GLN A 567 -29.40 -15.96 -33.12
C GLN A 567 -28.87 -15.60 -31.74
N PHE A 568 -29.60 -15.97 -30.68
CA PHE A 568 -29.28 -15.67 -29.29
C PHE A 568 -29.96 -16.65 -28.33
N LEU A 569 -29.28 -17.00 -27.24
CA LEU A 569 -29.84 -17.73 -26.09
C LEU A 569 -29.68 -16.84 -24.86
N LEU A 570 -30.80 -16.54 -24.19
CA LEU A 570 -30.83 -15.72 -22.96
C LEU A 570 -30.60 -16.56 -21.71
#